data_AF-A0A2M7A4B9-F1
#
_entry.id   AF-A0A2M7A4B9-F1
#
_cell.length_a   1.000
_cell.length_b   1.000
_cell.length_c   1.000
_cell.angle_alpha   90.00
_cell.angle_beta   90.00
_cell.angle_gamma   90.00
#
_symmetry.space_group_name_H-M   'P 1'
#
loop_
_entity.id
_entity.type
_entity.pdbx_description
1 polymer ?
#
loop_
_entity_poly.entity_id
_entity_poly.type
_entity_poly.pdbx_seq_one_letter_code
_entity_poly.pdbx_strand_id
1 'polypeptide(L)'
;MNRKNRAALGLLGTLLIGAAAIAVFAGSDQGAGEKAASVKEVTLTGTLICVGCDLKSRYQAKAQCSVYGHDHGLKTADGKIYTFLRNDRSKDLIGGKTSADGGGSDRGAGEELHGEKVQVTGKVLPKTQIIDVKDYKVVK
;
A
#
# COMPACT_ATOMS: atom_id res chain seq x y z
N MET A 1 -53.36 -40.34 -30.40
CA MET A 1 -52.90 -38.93 -30.53
C MET A 1 -53.92 -37.99 -29.91
N ASN A 2 -53.44 -37.15 -28.98
CA ASN A 2 -53.92 -35.81 -28.56
C ASN A 2 -55.36 -35.54 -28.05
N ARG A 3 -55.40 -35.11 -26.76
CA ARG A 3 -56.08 -33.95 -26.11
C ARG A 3 -57.59 -33.74 -26.42
N LYS A 4 -58.49 -33.45 -25.45
CA LYS A 4 -58.54 -32.26 -24.57
C LYS A 4 -59.73 -32.40 -23.58
N ASN A 5 -59.49 -32.00 -22.32
CA ASN A 5 -60.24 -31.07 -21.44
C ASN A 5 -61.80 -31.06 -21.48
N ARG A 6 -62.53 -30.98 -20.36
CA ARG A 6 -62.62 -29.86 -19.38
C ARG A 6 -63.46 -30.33 -18.17
N ALA A 7 -62.98 -30.20 -16.93
CA ALA A 7 -62.99 -29.02 -16.04
C ALA A 7 -64.35 -28.75 -15.36
N ALA A 8 -64.37 -28.78 -14.01
CA ALA A 8 -64.96 -27.74 -13.16
C ALA A 8 -65.02 -28.22 -11.70
N LEU A 9 -64.09 -27.75 -10.87
CA LEU A 9 -64.18 -27.73 -9.41
C LEU A 9 -63.18 -26.65 -8.97
N GLY A 10 -63.47 -25.63 -8.19
CA GLY A 10 -64.68 -25.11 -7.58
C GLY A 10 -64.28 -23.71 -7.06
N LEU A 11 -65.25 -22.81 -6.98
CA LEU A 11 -65.09 -21.47 -6.43
C LEU A 11 -64.74 -21.52 -4.93
N LEU A 12 -63.72 -20.77 -4.51
CA LEU A 12 -63.51 -20.19 -3.16
C LEU A 12 -62.30 -19.26 -3.31
N GLY A 13 -62.37 -17.93 -3.23
CA GLY A 13 -63.23 -17.11 -2.39
C GLY A 13 -62.41 -16.65 -1.17
N THR A 14 -61.68 -15.54 -1.35
CA THR A 14 -61.11 -14.63 -0.32
C THR A 14 -60.09 -15.16 0.69
N LEU A 15 -58.90 -14.54 0.77
CA LEU A 15 -58.58 -13.56 1.83
C LEU A 15 -57.17 -12.96 1.59
N LEU A 16 -57.11 -11.65 1.36
CA LEU A 16 -55.90 -10.84 1.53
C LEU A 16 -55.50 -10.86 3.00
N ILE A 17 -54.22 -11.01 3.33
CA ILE A 17 -53.47 -10.25 4.35
C ILE A 17 -51.99 -10.59 4.16
N GLY A 18 -51.18 -9.56 3.92
CA GLY A 18 -49.75 -9.67 3.76
C GLY A 18 -49.07 -10.15 5.03
N ALA A 19 -48.21 -11.16 4.88
CA ALA A 19 -47.18 -11.46 5.86
C ALA A 19 -45.93 -10.69 5.47
N ALA A 20 -45.58 -9.71 6.31
CA ALA A 20 -44.38 -8.90 6.21
C ALA A 20 -43.14 -9.78 6.09
N ALA A 21 -42.34 -9.55 5.05
CA ALA A 21 -40.99 -10.08 4.95
C ALA A 21 -40.11 -9.35 5.98
N ILE A 22 -40.05 -9.85 7.21
CA ILE A 22 -38.98 -9.49 8.13
C ILE A 22 -37.81 -10.39 7.77
N ALA A 23 -37.02 -9.95 6.78
CA ALA A 23 -35.66 -10.44 6.63
C ALA A 23 -34.89 -9.96 7.86
N VAL A 24 -34.76 -10.83 8.86
CA VAL A 24 -33.79 -10.65 9.92
C VAL A 24 -32.44 -10.74 9.23
N PHE A 25 -31.86 -9.57 8.92
CA PHE A 25 -30.44 -9.46 8.68
C PHE A 25 -29.78 -9.85 9.99
N ALA A 26 -29.53 -11.14 10.16
CA ALA A 26 -28.48 -11.61 11.04
C ALA A 26 -27.21 -11.01 10.46
N GLY A 27 -26.89 -9.80 10.93
CA GLY A 27 -25.58 -9.22 10.81
C GLY A 27 -24.64 -10.21 11.47
N SER A 28 -24.11 -11.11 10.65
CA SER A 28 -22.88 -11.79 10.94
C SER A 28 -21.83 -10.70 11.00
N ASP A 29 -21.69 -10.13 12.20
CA ASP A 29 -20.54 -9.39 12.66
C ASP A 29 -19.37 -10.38 12.70
N GLN A 30 -19.01 -10.88 11.52
CA GLN A 30 -17.69 -11.44 11.27
C GLN A 30 -16.80 -10.22 11.10
N GLY A 31 -16.52 -9.58 12.23
CA GLY A 31 -15.20 -9.03 12.48
C GLY A 31 -14.21 -10.18 12.34
N ALA A 32 -13.95 -10.59 11.09
CA ALA A 32 -12.76 -11.29 10.72
C ALA A 32 -11.65 -10.31 11.04
N GLY A 33 -11.17 -10.39 12.29
CA GLY A 33 -9.88 -9.83 12.65
C GLY A 33 -8.91 -10.45 11.68
N GLU A 34 -8.62 -9.72 10.61
CA GLU A 34 -7.60 -10.08 9.64
C GLU A 34 -6.36 -10.35 10.49
N LYS A 35 -5.97 -11.62 10.59
CA LYS A 35 -4.73 -11.97 11.29
C LYS A 35 -3.65 -11.12 10.64
N ALA A 36 -3.16 -10.12 11.37
CA ALA A 36 -2.17 -9.18 10.88
C ALA A 36 -1.07 -10.01 10.22
N ALA A 37 -0.89 -9.85 8.91
CA ALA A 37 0.11 -10.60 8.18
C ALA A 37 1.45 -10.42 8.90
N SER A 38 2.15 -11.52 9.17
CA SER A 38 3.34 -11.46 10.01
C SER A 38 4.42 -10.61 9.34
N VAL A 39 4.78 -9.51 9.99
CA VAL A 39 5.79 -8.57 9.51
C VAL A 39 7.17 -9.18 9.75
N LYS A 40 7.87 -9.55 8.66
CA LYS A 40 9.23 -10.10 8.74
C LYS A 40 10.26 -9.01 8.49
N GLU A 41 11.38 -9.07 9.21
CA GLU A 41 12.56 -8.28 8.91
C GLU A 41 13.22 -8.81 7.63
N VAL A 42 13.63 -7.90 6.76
CA VAL A 42 14.26 -8.18 5.47
C VAL A 42 15.42 -7.23 5.24
N THR A 43 16.35 -7.66 4.40
CA THR A 43 17.41 -6.82 3.85
C THR A 43 17.21 -6.72 2.34
N LEU A 44 17.02 -5.50 1.85
CA LEU A 44 16.79 -5.20 0.45
C LEU A 44 17.97 -4.40 -0.09
N THR A 45 18.44 -4.75 -1.29
CA THR A 45 19.46 -4.00 -2.01
C THR A 45 18.83 -3.33 -3.23
N GLY A 46 19.15 -2.06 -3.45
CA GLY A 46 18.62 -1.31 -4.59
C GLY A 46 19.35 0.00 -4.79
N THR A 47 18.85 0.81 -5.71
CA THR A 47 19.32 2.17 -5.96
C THR A 47 18.37 3.16 -5.32
N LEU A 48 18.91 4.13 -4.59
CA LEU A 48 18.11 5.21 -4.03
C LEU A 48 17.75 6.20 -5.15
N ILE A 49 16.46 6.43 -5.37
CA ILE A 49 15.97 7.32 -6.43
C ILE A 49 14.93 8.28 -5.90
N CYS A 50 14.78 9.45 -6.53
CA CYS A 50 13.62 10.30 -6.27
C CYS A 50 12.39 9.73 -6.97
N VAL A 51 11.37 9.34 -6.20
CA VAL A 51 10.13 8.71 -6.72
C VAL A 51 9.40 9.67 -7.66
N GLY A 52 9.27 10.95 -7.28
CA GLY A 52 8.61 11.96 -8.12
C GLY A 52 9.30 12.16 -9.47
N CYS A 53 10.65 12.20 -9.49
CA CYS A 53 11.41 12.34 -10.73
C CYS A 53 11.28 11.10 -11.64
N ASP A 54 11.35 9.89 -11.07
CA ASP A 54 11.21 8.63 -11.83
C ASP A 54 9.79 8.51 -12.42
N LEU A 55 8.76 8.84 -11.64
CA LEU A 55 7.37 8.82 -12.13
C LEU A 55 7.11 9.91 -13.19
N LYS A 56 7.69 11.09 -13.04
CA LYS A 56 7.59 12.15 -14.04
C LYS A 56 8.26 11.75 -15.36
N SER A 57 9.47 11.18 -15.31
CA SER A 57 10.19 10.78 -16.52
C SER A 57 9.53 9.61 -17.25
N ARG A 58 8.99 8.62 -16.50
CA ARG A 58 8.41 7.40 -17.08
C ARG A 58 6.96 7.53 -17.48
N TYR A 59 6.17 8.27 -16.70
CA TYR A 59 4.71 8.30 -16.81
C TYR A 59 4.14 9.71 -16.98
N GLN A 60 5.00 10.72 -17.13
CA GLN A 60 4.58 12.13 -17.23
C GLN A 60 3.77 12.58 -16.00
N ALA A 61 4.03 11.96 -14.84
CA ALA A 61 3.41 12.36 -13.59
C ALA A 61 3.70 13.83 -13.26
N LYS A 62 2.73 14.51 -12.64
CA LYS A 62 2.81 15.95 -12.30
C LYS A 62 3.64 16.21 -11.04
N ALA A 63 4.81 15.57 -10.92
CA ALA A 63 5.70 15.79 -9.77
C ALA A 63 6.32 17.20 -9.81
N GLN A 64 6.29 17.87 -8.66
CA GLN A 64 6.78 19.25 -8.47
C GLN A 64 7.94 19.27 -7.47
N CYS A 65 8.98 18.46 -7.72
CA CYS A 65 10.11 18.32 -6.80
C CYS A 65 10.86 19.64 -6.54
N SER A 66 10.81 20.60 -7.48
CA SER A 66 11.39 21.93 -7.30
C SER A 66 10.67 22.78 -6.25
N VAL A 67 9.41 22.47 -5.93
CA VAL A 67 8.59 23.19 -4.95
C VAL A 67 8.56 22.43 -3.62
N TYR A 68 8.32 21.12 -3.66
CA TYR A 68 8.11 20.31 -2.46
C TYR A 68 9.33 19.50 -2.01
N GLY A 69 10.43 19.58 -2.75
CA GLY A 69 11.64 18.79 -2.52
C GLY A 69 11.55 17.40 -3.14
N HIS A 70 12.65 16.66 -3.00
CA HIS A 70 12.74 15.27 -3.44
C HIS A 70 12.31 14.32 -2.33
N ASP A 71 11.49 13.34 -2.68
CA ASP A 71 11.17 12.21 -1.83
C ASP A 71 11.74 10.93 -2.46
N HIS A 72 12.53 10.22 -1.69
CA HIS A 72 13.35 9.12 -2.17
C HIS A 72 12.79 7.76 -1.76
N GLY A 73 12.98 6.79 -2.64
CA GLY A 73 12.64 5.38 -2.42
C GLY A 73 13.75 4.46 -2.89
N LEU A 74 13.74 3.23 -2.38
CA LEU A 74 14.64 2.17 -2.79
C LEU A 74 14.07 1.45 -4.00
N LYS A 75 14.73 1.57 -5.16
CA LYS A 75 14.39 0.80 -6.35
C LYS A 75 15.20 -0.47 -6.43
N THR A 76 14.54 -1.61 -6.27
CA THR A 76 15.17 -2.93 -6.31
C THR A 76 15.37 -3.39 -7.76
N ALA A 77 16.21 -4.42 -7.95
CA ALA A 77 16.55 -4.94 -9.27
C ALA A 77 15.34 -5.49 -10.07
N ASP A 78 14.29 -5.94 -9.36
CA ASP A 78 13.01 -6.38 -9.94
C ASP A 78 12.09 -5.20 -10.32
N GLY A 79 12.55 -3.95 -10.17
CA GLY A 79 11.86 -2.74 -10.57
C GLY A 79 10.84 -2.22 -9.56
N LYS A 80 10.63 -2.89 -8.42
CA LYS A 80 9.79 -2.38 -7.35
C LYS A 80 10.44 -1.17 -6.69
N ILE A 81 9.60 -0.23 -6.26
CA ILE A 81 10.04 0.95 -5.50
C ILE A 81 9.44 0.83 -4.11
N TYR A 82 10.29 0.80 -3.10
CA TYR A 82 9.88 0.85 -1.71
C TYR A 82 10.12 2.25 -1.15
N THR A 83 9.12 2.84 -0.53
CA THR A 83 9.28 4.09 0.23
C THR A 83 9.61 3.77 1.69
N PHE A 84 10.02 4.78 2.44
CA PHE A 84 10.46 4.60 3.81
C PHE A 84 9.43 5.16 4.79
N LEU A 85 9.09 4.40 5.83
CA LEU A 85 8.36 4.93 6.97
C LEU A 85 9.27 5.95 7.65
N ARG A 86 8.77 7.16 7.88
CA ARG A 86 9.54 8.23 8.52
C ARG A 86 9.88 7.84 9.96
N ASN A 87 11.15 7.57 10.21
CA ASN A 87 11.72 7.31 11.54
C ASN A 87 13.14 7.90 11.61
N ASP A 88 13.83 7.75 12.74
CA ASP A 88 15.18 8.32 12.92
C ASP A 88 16.24 7.75 11.96
N ARG A 89 16.04 6.51 11.47
CA ARG A 89 16.97 5.81 10.58
C ARG A 89 16.70 6.07 9.10
N SER A 90 15.51 6.57 8.77
CA SER A 90 15.10 6.80 7.38
C SER A 90 15.25 8.24 6.91
N LYS A 91 15.58 9.19 7.81
CA LYS A 91 15.65 10.63 7.49
C LYS A 91 16.58 10.91 6.33
N ASP A 92 17.79 10.37 6.38
CA ASP A 92 18.82 10.52 5.36
C ASP A 92 18.39 9.91 4.01
N LEU A 93 17.79 8.71 4.07
CA LEU A 93 17.29 8.01 2.89
C LEU A 93 16.17 8.79 2.21
N ILE A 94 15.21 9.34 2.97
CA ILE A 94 14.09 10.15 2.44
C ILE A 94 14.61 11.45 1.82
N GLY A 95 15.51 12.13 2.54
CA GLY A 95 16.13 13.37 2.08
C GLY A 95 17.11 13.20 0.92
N GLY A 96 17.60 11.98 0.70
CA GLY A 96 18.63 11.66 -0.29
C GLY A 96 20.01 12.14 0.11
N LYS A 97 20.28 12.40 1.40
CA LYS A 97 21.56 12.96 1.86
C LYS A 97 21.93 12.40 3.21
N THR A 98 23.21 12.16 3.47
CA THR A 98 23.66 11.86 4.83
C THR A 98 23.51 13.10 5.73
N SER A 99 23.31 12.90 7.04
CA SER A 99 23.49 13.98 8.02
C SER A 99 24.95 13.95 8.50
N ALA A 100 25.65 15.09 8.49
CA ALA A 100 27.08 15.18 8.86
C ALA A 100 27.37 14.76 10.32
N ASP A 101 26.31 14.63 11.12
CA ASP A 101 26.26 14.47 12.56
C ASP A 101 25.33 13.31 12.98
N GLY A 102 24.86 12.48 12.05
CA GLY A 102 24.19 11.22 12.38
C GLY A 102 22.81 11.36 13.05
N GLY A 103 22.13 12.48 12.88
CA GLY A 103 20.71 12.60 13.20
C GLY A 103 20.23 14.03 13.46
N GLY A 104 19.48 14.61 12.52
CA GLY A 104 18.75 15.84 12.79
C GLY A 104 18.37 16.60 11.54
N SER A 105 17.09 16.90 11.43
CA SER A 105 16.50 17.83 10.46
C SER A 105 17.32 19.10 10.35
N ASP A 106 17.76 19.43 9.14
CA ASP A 106 17.80 20.77 8.55
C ASP A 106 18.82 20.80 7.42
N ARG A 107 18.38 20.45 6.19
CA ARG A 107 19.11 20.66 4.91
C ARG A 107 20.66 20.58 5.02
N GLY A 108 21.16 19.53 5.67
CA GLY A 108 22.57 19.39 6.04
C GLY A 108 23.49 19.16 4.84
N ALA A 109 24.74 19.60 5.00
CA ALA A 109 25.84 19.51 4.04
C ALA A 109 26.44 18.08 3.93
N GLY A 110 25.59 17.06 3.86
CA GLY A 110 26.05 15.68 3.71
C GLY A 110 26.18 15.22 2.25
N GLU A 111 26.75 14.03 2.11
CA GLU A 111 26.95 13.38 0.82
C GLU A 111 25.59 13.03 0.20
N GLU A 112 25.45 13.30 -1.10
CA GLU A 112 24.25 12.98 -1.88
C GLU A 112 24.16 11.45 -2.06
N LEU A 113 23.03 10.88 -1.66
CA LEU A 113 22.72 9.46 -1.80
C LEU A 113 21.88 9.19 -3.06
N HIS A 114 21.40 10.20 -3.77
CA HIS A 114 20.64 10.01 -5.00
C HIS A 114 21.47 9.28 -6.07
N GLY A 115 20.93 8.16 -6.56
CA GLY A 115 21.60 7.30 -7.54
C GLY A 115 22.55 6.28 -6.93
N GLU A 116 22.83 6.37 -5.62
CA GLU A 116 23.69 5.42 -4.94
C GLU A 116 23.02 4.07 -4.75
N LYS A 117 23.82 3.00 -4.82
CA LYS A 117 23.37 1.67 -4.41
C LYS A 117 23.42 1.57 -2.90
N VAL A 118 22.32 1.16 -2.29
CA VAL A 118 22.21 1.01 -0.85
C VAL A 118 21.61 -0.35 -0.50
N GLN A 119 22.03 -0.86 0.65
CA GLN A 119 21.42 -2.02 1.30
C GLN A 119 20.68 -1.51 2.53
N VAL A 120 19.37 -1.74 2.58
CA VAL A 120 18.46 -1.30 3.64
C VAL A 120 17.94 -2.52 4.38
N THR A 121 18.09 -2.54 5.70
CA THR A 121 17.54 -3.56 6.59
C THR A 121 16.38 -2.97 7.39
N GLY A 122 15.25 -3.67 7.42
CA GLY A 122 14.06 -3.20 8.10
C GLY A 122 12.87 -4.12 7.91
N LYS A 123 11.68 -3.63 8.25
CA LYS A 123 10.43 -4.38 8.11
C LYS A 123 9.63 -3.82 6.95
N VAL A 124 9.33 -4.64 5.95
CA VAL A 124 8.37 -4.26 4.90
C VAL A 124 6.96 -4.45 5.46
N LEU A 125 6.20 -3.36 5.53
CA LEU A 125 4.83 -3.39 6.06
C LEU A 125 3.90 -4.08 5.05
N PRO A 126 3.17 -5.15 5.45
CA PRO A 126 2.34 -5.93 4.55
C PRO A 126 1.32 -5.08 3.79
N LYS A 127 1.06 -5.44 2.53
CA LYS A 127 0.15 -4.73 1.61
C LYS A 127 0.58 -3.31 1.22
N THR A 128 1.66 -2.81 1.80
CA THR A 128 2.29 -1.56 1.43
C THR A 128 3.67 -1.86 0.82
N GLN A 129 4.26 -0.91 0.12
CA GLN A 129 5.67 -0.97 -0.26
C GLN A 129 6.47 -0.02 0.64
N ILE A 130 6.14 0.02 1.93
CA ILE A 130 6.79 0.88 2.92
C ILE A 130 7.72 0.04 3.78
N ILE A 131 8.97 0.51 3.95
CA ILE A 131 9.96 -0.11 4.84
C ILE A 131 10.05 0.72 6.13
N ASP A 132 9.81 0.09 7.28
CA ASP A 132 10.24 0.60 8.59
C ASP A 132 11.72 0.30 8.76
N VAL A 133 12.55 1.32 8.51
CA VAL A 133 14.01 1.19 8.39
C VAL A 133 14.62 1.00 9.76
N LYS A 134 15.45 -0.03 9.90
CA LYS A 134 16.26 -0.28 11.10
C LYS A 134 17.70 0.18 10.90
N ASP A 135 18.26 -0.08 9.71
CA ASP A 135 19.63 0.26 9.36
C ASP A 135 19.81 0.34 7.84
N TYR A 136 20.86 1.03 7.38
CA TYR A 136 21.27 1.02 5.97
C TYR A 136 22.77 1.23 5.80
N LYS A 137 23.29 0.83 4.64
CA LYS A 137 24.65 1.16 4.22
C LYS A 137 24.72 1.39 2.71
N VAL A 138 25.63 2.27 2.30
CA VAL A 138 25.98 2.45 0.89
C VAL A 138 26.84 1.25 0.44
N VAL A 139 26.51 0.70 -0.72
CA VAL A 139 27.22 -0.43 -1.34
C VAL A 139 28.04 0.13 -2.49
N LYS A 140 29.35 0.15 -2.32
CA LYS A 140 30.31 0.53 -3.38
C LYS A 140 30.40 -0.53 -4.47
#